data_AF-A0A1A8RAR2-F1
#
_entry.id   AF-A0A1A8RAR2-F1
#
_cell.length_a   1.000
_cell.length_b   1.000
_cell.length_c   1.000
_cell.angle_alpha   90.00
_cell.angle_beta   90.00
_cell.angle_gamma   90.00
#
_symmetry.space_group_name_H-M   'P 1'
#
loop_
_entity.id
_entity.type
_entity.pdbx_description
1 polymer ?
#
loop_
_entity_poly.entity_id
_entity_poly.type
_entity_poly.pdbx_seq_one_letter_code
_entity_poly.pdbx_strand_id
1 'polypeptide(L)'
;MVALRIPDRLSILTYVSQYHNYFKGRPPMGGVKRPAEGSKEEPSEKKTHPVVSSCEEEKDGDILMDPLMVDWFNLIRQKQMYVRKESELVYVAKTQELEQQQPGVEGELRRLLEKPEHLKSREEQQQEKQLMRRLVEIVNGRNAIVEVLDEDRLREVEEDLQLNKMMRDLGVKQSKTKRKSSISKMFRRRSKRRVE
;
A
#
# COMPACT_ATOMS: atom_id res chain seq x y z
N MET A 1 10.70 -19.72 17.27
CA MET A 1 10.51 -18.96 16.00
C MET A 1 10.61 -17.49 16.34
N VAL A 2 11.48 -16.73 15.66
CA VAL A 2 11.59 -15.28 15.88
C VAL A 2 10.40 -14.63 15.20
N ALA A 3 9.51 -13.99 15.96
CA ALA A 3 8.43 -13.19 15.42
C ALA A 3 9.05 -11.93 14.78
N LEU A 4 9.27 -11.97 13.46
CA LEU A 4 9.72 -10.80 12.72
C LEU A 4 8.60 -9.75 12.77
N ARG A 5 8.98 -8.51 13.11
CA ARG A 5 8.07 -7.36 13.09
C ARG A 5 7.48 -7.25 11.68
N ILE A 6 6.16 -7.29 11.57
CA ILE A 6 5.46 -7.11 10.29
C ILE A 6 5.79 -5.68 9.80
N PRO A 7 6.47 -5.52 8.65
CA PRO A 7 6.80 -4.19 8.13
C PRO A 7 5.52 -3.43 7.78
N ASP A 8 5.51 -2.11 8.00
CA ASP A 8 4.39 -1.27 7.62
C ASP A 8 4.23 -1.23 6.09
N ARG A 9 3.06 -0.76 5.65
CA ARG A 9 2.69 -0.69 4.23
C ARG A 9 3.71 0.08 3.39
N LEU A 10 4.24 1.20 3.90
CA LEU A 10 5.21 2.03 3.19
C LEU A 10 6.56 1.32 3.07
N SER A 11 6.99 0.60 4.11
CA SER A 11 8.19 -0.23 4.11
C SER A 11 8.13 -1.33 3.04
N ILE A 12 7.00 -2.05 2.94
CA ILE A 12 6.81 -3.09 1.92
C ILE A 12 6.80 -2.47 0.52
N LEU A 13 6.02 -1.40 0.31
CA LEU A 13 5.93 -0.69 -0.97
C LEU A 13 7.28 -0.18 -1.45
N THR A 14 8.03 0.44 -0.54
CA THR A 14 9.34 1.01 -0.82
C THR A 14 10.34 -0.09 -1.15
N TYR A 15 10.35 -1.19 -0.39
CA TYR A 15 11.23 -2.33 -0.64
C TYR A 15 10.96 -2.97 -2.01
N VAL A 16 9.70 -3.25 -2.33
CA VAL A 16 9.32 -3.86 -3.62
C VAL A 16 9.64 -2.91 -4.78
N SER A 17 9.40 -1.59 -4.62
CA SER A 17 9.77 -0.58 -5.60
C SER A 17 11.29 -0.52 -5.81
N GLN A 18 12.09 -0.54 -4.74
CA GLN A 18 13.55 -0.56 -4.81
C GLN A 18 14.07 -1.82 -5.50
N TYR A 19 13.52 -2.99 -5.14
CA TYR A 19 13.83 -4.27 -5.76
C TYR A 19 13.56 -4.21 -7.27
N HIS A 20 12.38 -3.78 -7.66
CA HIS A 20 12.01 -3.60 -9.07
C HIS A 20 12.96 -2.65 -9.82
N ASN A 21 13.33 -1.51 -9.21
CA ASN A 21 14.26 -0.55 -9.82
C ASN A 21 15.70 -1.10 -9.92
N TYR A 22 16.15 -1.90 -8.97
CA TYR A 22 17.50 -2.48 -8.95
C TYR A 22 17.74 -3.43 -10.13
N PHE A 23 16.76 -4.28 -10.46
CA PHE A 23 16.87 -5.20 -11.59
C PHE A 23 16.64 -4.52 -12.94
N LYS A 24 15.80 -3.46 -13.01
CA LYS A 24 15.61 -2.67 -14.24
C LYS A 24 16.78 -1.74 -14.61
N GLY A 25 17.68 -1.44 -13.67
CA GLY A 25 18.80 -0.50 -13.86
C GLY A 25 20.10 -1.10 -14.40
N ARG A 26 20.22 -2.42 -14.56
CA ARG A 26 21.42 -3.06 -15.13
C ARG A 26 21.30 -3.19 -16.65
N PRO A 27 22.30 -2.77 -17.45
CA PRO A 27 22.39 -3.21 -18.84
C PRO A 27 22.64 -4.73 -18.88
N PRO A 28 22.18 -5.44 -19.93
CA PRO A 28 22.55 -6.84 -20.11
C PRO A 28 24.08 -6.90 -20.23
N MET A 29 24.73 -7.68 -19.37
CA MET A 29 26.19 -7.86 -19.42
C MET A 29 26.55 -8.50 -20.77
N GLY A 30 26.86 -7.65 -21.74
CA GLY A 30 27.39 -8.01 -23.04
C GLY A 30 28.87 -8.34 -22.95
N GLY A 31 29.21 -9.50 -23.51
CA GLY A 31 30.53 -10.09 -23.80
C GLY A 31 31.77 -9.23 -23.56
N VAL A 32 32.63 -9.73 -22.67
CA VAL A 32 34.03 -9.32 -22.63
C VAL A 32 34.76 -9.98 -23.80
N LYS A 33 35.20 -9.12 -24.73
CA LYS A 33 36.09 -9.40 -25.85
C LYS A 33 37.40 -10.01 -25.33
N ARG A 34 37.79 -11.17 -25.86
CA ARG A 34 39.17 -11.72 -25.76
C ARG A 34 40.17 -10.77 -26.45
N PRO A 35 41.35 -10.56 -25.89
CA PRO A 35 42.60 -10.48 -26.63
C PRO A 35 43.33 -11.83 -26.55
N ALA A 36 43.97 -12.21 -27.66
CA ALA A 36 44.70 -13.46 -27.84
C ALA A 36 46.20 -13.32 -27.50
N GLU A 37 46.79 -14.47 -27.14
CA GLU A 37 48.23 -14.84 -27.07
C GLU A 37 49.11 -14.15 -26.01
N GLY A 38 50.05 -14.80 -25.30
CA GLY A 38 50.62 -16.15 -25.16
C GLY A 38 51.53 -16.09 -23.90
N SER A 39 51.82 -17.11 -23.08
CA SER A 39 52.66 -18.29 -23.34
C SER A 39 52.73 -19.14 -22.02
N LYS A 40 52.69 -20.49 -22.14
CA LYS A 40 53.32 -21.61 -21.36
C LYS A 40 53.66 -21.39 -19.86
N GLU A 41 53.40 -22.27 -18.88
CA GLU A 41 53.43 -23.75 -18.78
C GLU A 41 52.72 -24.26 -17.48
N GLU A 42 52.34 -25.56 -17.45
CA GLU A 42 51.54 -26.40 -16.51
C GLU A 42 52.19 -26.76 -15.13
N PRO A 43 51.63 -27.66 -14.26
CA PRO A 43 50.26 -27.84 -13.74
C PRO A 43 50.20 -28.13 -12.21
N SER A 44 49.04 -27.95 -11.54
CA SER A 44 48.61 -28.93 -10.51
C SER A 44 47.17 -28.73 -10.07
N GLU A 45 46.50 -29.85 -9.91
CA GLU A 45 45.07 -30.05 -9.73
C GLU A 45 44.56 -29.51 -8.38
N LYS A 46 43.36 -28.92 -8.38
CA LYS A 46 42.31 -29.20 -7.38
C LYS A 46 40.97 -28.64 -7.84
N LYS A 47 40.07 -29.59 -8.07
CA LYS A 47 38.67 -29.45 -8.46
C LYS A 47 37.91 -28.51 -7.52
N THR A 48 37.27 -27.48 -8.10
CA THR A 48 36.02 -26.92 -7.59
C THR A 48 35.16 -26.52 -8.78
N HIS A 49 34.05 -27.24 -8.98
CA HIS A 49 33.00 -26.88 -9.92
C HIS A 49 32.23 -25.66 -9.40
N PRO A 50 31.99 -24.62 -10.21
CA PRO A 50 30.74 -23.91 -10.18
C PRO A 50 29.88 -24.47 -11.32
N VAL A 51 28.83 -25.21 -10.96
CA VAL A 51 27.74 -25.53 -11.88
C VAL A 51 27.06 -24.20 -12.20
N VAL A 52 27.37 -23.70 -13.39
CA VAL A 52 26.69 -22.58 -14.03
C VAL A 52 25.23 -22.97 -14.18
N SER A 53 24.37 -22.29 -13.42
CA SER A 53 22.93 -22.28 -13.62
C SER A 53 22.65 -21.73 -15.01
N SER A 54 22.36 -22.65 -15.93
CA SER A 54 21.72 -22.33 -17.20
C SER A 54 20.23 -22.26 -16.91
N CYS A 55 19.72 -21.05 -16.68
CA CYS A 55 18.31 -20.76 -16.88
C CYS A 55 18.26 -19.81 -18.07
N GLU A 56 17.86 -20.39 -19.19
CA GLU A 56 17.70 -19.74 -20.46
C GLU A 56 16.61 -18.67 -20.37
N GLU A 57 16.90 -17.55 -21.04
CA GLU A 57 15.98 -16.54 -21.56
C GLU A 57 14.64 -16.30 -20.84
N GLU A 58 14.59 -15.28 -19.98
CA GLU A 58 13.33 -14.61 -19.61
C GLU A 58 13.49 -13.10 -19.80
N LYS A 59 13.60 -12.67 -21.06
CA LYS A 59 13.37 -11.26 -21.46
C LYS A 59 11.88 -10.88 -21.39
N ASP A 60 11.00 -11.83 -21.09
CA ASP A 60 9.56 -11.62 -20.91
C ASP A 60 9.21 -11.14 -19.48
N GLY A 61 10.12 -11.31 -18.53
CA GLY A 61 9.97 -10.88 -17.14
C GLY A 61 9.78 -9.36 -16.98
N ASP A 62 10.31 -8.53 -17.89
CA ASP A 62 10.17 -7.07 -17.82
C ASP A 62 8.77 -6.57 -18.26
N ILE A 63 8.09 -7.33 -19.13
CA ILE A 63 6.75 -7.00 -19.66
C ILE A 63 5.66 -7.63 -18.79
N LEU A 64 5.87 -8.85 -18.24
CA LEU A 64 4.89 -9.51 -17.37
C LEU A 64 4.92 -8.98 -15.92
N MET A 65 6.09 -8.53 -15.44
CA MET A 65 6.21 -8.01 -14.07
C MET A 65 5.55 -6.62 -13.90
N ASP A 66 5.38 -5.84 -14.97
CA ASP A 66 4.69 -4.55 -14.89
C ASP A 66 3.15 -4.69 -14.70
N PRO A 67 2.43 -5.52 -15.47
CA PRO A 67 1.07 -5.94 -15.18
C PRO A 67 0.92 -6.55 -13.79
N LEU A 68 1.83 -7.44 -13.39
CA LEU A 68 1.76 -8.09 -12.08
C LEU A 68 1.95 -7.09 -10.93
N MET A 69 2.85 -6.12 -11.08
CA MET A 69 3.00 -5.03 -10.11
C MET A 69 1.73 -4.18 -10.03
N VAL A 70 1.13 -3.84 -11.17
CA VAL A 70 -0.15 -3.12 -11.22
C VAL A 70 -1.26 -3.92 -10.51
N ASP A 71 -1.38 -5.21 -10.78
CA ASP A 71 -2.34 -6.11 -10.12
C ASP A 71 -2.09 -6.22 -8.61
N TRP A 72 -0.83 -6.27 -8.19
CA TRP A 72 -0.46 -6.24 -6.78
C TRP A 72 -0.83 -4.91 -6.09
N PHE A 73 -0.62 -3.76 -6.75
CA PHE A 73 -1.08 -2.46 -6.24
C PHE A 73 -2.60 -2.41 -6.10
N ASN A 74 -3.32 -2.94 -7.09
CA ASN A 74 -4.78 -3.05 -7.05
C ASN A 74 -5.24 -3.96 -5.91
N LEU A 75 -4.56 -5.09 -5.69
CA LEU A 75 -4.83 -6.01 -4.58
C LEU A 75 -4.56 -5.36 -3.23
N ILE A 76 -3.47 -4.60 -3.08
CA ILE A 76 -3.21 -3.81 -1.87
C ILE A 76 -4.33 -2.82 -1.63
N ARG A 77 -4.75 -2.09 -2.66
CA ARG A 77 -5.86 -1.14 -2.54
C ARG A 77 -7.14 -1.83 -2.09
N GLN A 78 -7.50 -2.96 -2.71
CA GLN A 78 -8.66 -3.75 -2.30
C GLN A 78 -8.54 -4.22 -0.85
N LYS A 79 -7.39 -4.77 -0.45
CA LYS A 79 -7.13 -5.14 0.95
C LYS A 79 -7.36 -3.96 1.90
N GLN A 80 -6.81 -2.78 1.59
CA GLN A 80 -7.00 -1.60 2.45
C GLN A 80 -8.48 -1.20 2.51
N MET A 81 -9.18 -1.20 1.38
CA MET A 81 -10.63 -0.90 1.35
C MET A 81 -11.42 -1.85 2.24
N TYR A 82 -11.11 -3.15 2.21
CA TYR A 82 -11.78 -4.13 3.08
C TYR A 82 -11.46 -3.93 4.56
N VAL A 83 -10.21 -3.64 4.90
CA VAL A 83 -9.82 -3.35 6.30
C VAL A 83 -10.52 -2.11 6.82
N ARG A 84 -10.62 -1.04 6.02
CA ARG A 84 -11.38 0.16 6.37
C ARG A 84 -12.86 -0.15 6.57
N LYS A 85 -13.43 -0.97 5.67
CA LYS A 85 -14.84 -1.35 5.76
C LYS A 85 -15.12 -2.20 7.00
N GLU A 86 -14.20 -3.09 7.36
CA GLU A 86 -14.29 -3.88 8.59
C GLU A 86 -14.31 -2.96 9.82
N SER A 87 -13.37 -2.02 9.93
CA SER A 87 -13.35 -1.04 11.01
C SER A 87 -14.63 -0.19 11.08
N GLU A 88 -15.10 0.31 9.93
CA GLU A 88 -16.36 1.07 9.84
C GLU A 88 -17.54 0.24 10.39
N LEU A 89 -17.65 -1.03 10.01
CA LEU A 89 -18.70 -1.92 10.49
C LEU A 89 -18.62 -2.13 12.00
N VAL A 90 -17.42 -2.25 12.56
CA VAL A 90 -17.22 -2.34 14.02
C VAL A 90 -17.71 -1.08 14.72
N TYR A 91 -17.40 0.10 14.20
CA TYR A 91 -17.87 1.38 14.75
C TYR A 91 -19.39 1.56 14.63
N VAL A 92 -19.99 1.13 13.52
CA VAL A 92 -21.44 1.12 13.34
C VAL A 92 -22.11 0.22 14.37
N ALA A 93 -21.61 -1.01 14.54
CA ALA A 93 -22.14 -1.94 15.55
C ALA A 93 -22.01 -1.36 16.96
N LYS A 94 -20.90 -0.70 17.29
CA LYS A 94 -20.70 -0.07 18.59
C LYS A 94 -21.64 1.12 18.82
N THR A 95 -21.83 1.95 17.80
CA THR A 95 -22.78 3.07 17.84
C THR A 95 -24.20 2.56 18.06
N GLN A 96 -24.60 1.50 17.34
CA GLN A 96 -25.91 0.87 17.49
C GLN A 96 -26.13 0.31 18.90
N GLU A 97 -25.11 -0.31 19.52
CA GLU A 97 -25.20 -0.79 20.90
C GLU A 97 -25.47 0.37 21.88
N LEU A 98 -24.77 1.50 21.71
CA LEU A 98 -24.97 2.70 22.53
C LEU A 98 -26.36 3.30 22.34
N GLU A 99 -26.83 3.38 21.09
CA GLU A 99 -28.17 3.87 20.75
C GLU A 99 -29.28 2.95 21.27
N GLN A 100 -29.06 1.64 21.27
CA GLN A 100 -30.02 0.67 21.82
C GLN A 100 -30.16 0.78 23.35
N GLN A 101 -29.10 1.18 24.06
CA GLN A 101 -29.14 1.40 25.51
C GLN A 101 -29.85 2.71 25.89
N GLN A 102 -29.72 3.75 25.05
CA GLN A 102 -30.27 5.08 25.30
C GLN A 102 -31.76 5.11 25.68
N PRO A 103 -32.70 4.46 24.95
CA PRO A 103 -34.13 4.53 25.27
C PRO A 103 -34.48 3.90 26.63
N GLY A 104 -33.75 2.86 27.06
CA GLY A 104 -33.94 2.26 28.38
C GLY A 104 -33.56 3.23 29.51
N VAL A 105 -32.38 3.85 29.38
CA VAL A 105 -31.89 4.86 30.34
C VAL A 105 -32.82 6.08 30.37
N GLU A 106 -33.22 6.60 29.21
CA GLU A 106 -34.13 7.75 29.12
C GLU A 106 -35.53 7.44 29.64
N GLY A 107 -36.05 6.24 29.40
CA GLY A 107 -37.36 5.80 29.89
C GLY A 107 -37.40 5.73 31.42
N GLU A 108 -36.40 5.11 32.03
CA GLU A 108 -36.28 5.07 33.50
C GLU A 108 -36.11 6.48 34.10
N LEU A 109 -35.28 7.31 33.46
CA LEU A 109 -35.03 8.68 33.89
C LEU A 109 -36.32 9.52 33.83
N ARG A 110 -37.09 9.41 32.74
CA ARG A 110 -38.37 10.11 32.59
C ARG A 110 -39.37 9.72 33.69
N ARG A 111 -39.47 8.43 34.01
CA ARG A 111 -40.32 7.94 35.10
C ARG A 111 -39.94 8.53 36.46
N LEU A 112 -38.64 8.68 36.75
CA LEU A 112 -38.20 9.33 37.99
C LEU A 112 -38.46 10.84 37.98
N LEU A 113 -38.29 11.49 36.83
CA LEU A 113 -38.52 12.93 36.67
C LEU A 113 -40.01 13.34 36.74
N GLU A 114 -40.94 12.42 36.48
CA GLU A 114 -42.39 12.66 36.67
C GLU A 114 -42.76 12.91 38.15
N LYS A 115 -41.95 12.41 39.08
CA LYS A 115 -42.16 12.61 40.52
C LYS A 115 -41.52 13.94 40.97
N PRO A 116 -42.22 14.81 41.71
CA PRO A 116 -41.63 16.03 42.26
C PRO A 116 -40.45 15.74 43.21
N GLU A 117 -39.38 16.56 43.15
CA GLU A 117 -38.14 16.39 43.94
C GLU A 117 -38.36 16.16 45.44
N HIS A 118 -39.27 16.91 46.05
CA HIS A 118 -39.57 16.84 47.48
C HIS A 118 -40.26 15.53 47.90
N LEU A 119 -40.80 14.78 46.94
CA LEU A 119 -41.41 13.47 47.17
C LEU A 119 -40.45 12.31 46.85
N LYS A 120 -39.29 12.58 46.23
CA LYS A 120 -38.31 11.56 45.88
C LYS A 120 -37.56 11.06 47.11
N SER A 121 -37.40 9.75 47.21
CA SER A 121 -36.47 9.14 48.17
C SER A 121 -35.03 9.44 47.79
N ARG A 122 -34.12 9.31 48.75
CA ARG A 122 -32.68 9.48 48.53
C ARG A 122 -32.15 8.49 47.49
N GLU A 123 -32.66 7.26 47.47
CA GLU A 123 -32.30 6.24 46.48
C GLU A 123 -32.76 6.65 45.07
N GLU A 124 -33.97 7.19 44.93
CA GLU A 124 -34.51 7.66 43.64
C GLU A 124 -33.68 8.82 43.10
N GLN A 125 -33.33 9.81 43.93
CA GLN A 125 -32.44 10.91 43.55
C GLN A 125 -31.06 10.41 43.10
N GLN A 126 -30.51 9.43 43.81
CA GLN A 126 -29.22 8.84 43.47
C GLN A 126 -29.28 8.02 42.17
N GLN A 127 -30.37 7.29 41.93
CA GLN A 127 -30.60 6.57 40.68
C GLN A 127 -30.75 7.54 39.52
N GLU A 128 -31.50 8.63 39.67
CA GLU A 128 -31.63 9.68 38.67
C GLU A 128 -30.27 10.27 38.28
N LYS A 129 -29.44 10.60 39.29
CA LYS A 129 -28.08 11.09 39.07
C LYS A 129 -27.20 10.07 38.34
N GLN A 130 -27.40 8.77 38.59
CA GLN A 130 -26.69 7.70 37.88
C GLN A 130 -27.15 7.59 36.43
N LEU A 131 -28.45 7.61 36.17
CA LEU A 131 -29.02 7.56 34.83
C LEU A 131 -28.58 8.76 33.99
N MET A 132 -28.55 9.97 34.57
CA MET A 132 -28.01 11.16 33.91
C MET A 132 -26.53 11.00 33.53
N ARG A 133 -25.70 10.50 34.45
CA ARG A 133 -24.29 10.19 34.14
C ARG A 133 -24.19 9.16 33.01
N ARG A 134 -25.01 8.11 33.06
CA ARG A 134 -25.02 7.07 32.04
C ARG A 134 -25.40 7.60 30.66
N LEU A 135 -26.37 8.52 30.58
CA LEU A 135 -26.75 9.15 29.33
C LEU A 135 -25.60 9.97 28.73
N VAL A 136 -24.89 10.74 29.57
CA VAL A 136 -23.69 11.48 29.16
C VAL A 136 -22.59 10.53 28.67
N GLU A 137 -22.37 9.40 29.34
CA GLU A 137 -21.42 8.37 28.88
C GLU A 137 -21.78 7.81 27.51
N ILE A 138 -23.06 7.54 27.26
CA ILE A 138 -23.56 7.04 25.95
C ILE A 138 -23.30 8.08 24.84
N VAL A 139 -23.61 9.34 25.10
CA VAL A 139 -23.37 10.45 24.16
C VAL A 139 -21.86 10.60 23.90
N ASN A 140 -21.05 10.66 24.95
CA ASN A 140 -19.60 10.79 24.83
C ASN A 140 -18.97 9.58 24.12
N GLY A 141 -19.48 8.37 24.37
CA GLY A 141 -19.03 7.16 23.68
C GLY A 141 -19.25 7.23 22.16
N ARG A 142 -20.41 7.73 21.72
CA ARG A 142 -20.67 7.98 20.29
C ARG A 142 -19.82 9.11 19.74
N ASN A 143 -19.63 10.19 20.50
CA ASN A 143 -18.78 11.30 20.08
C ASN A 143 -17.33 10.86 19.85
N ALA A 144 -16.78 10.02 20.74
CA ALA A 144 -15.45 9.45 20.57
C ALA A 144 -15.33 8.59 19.29
N ILE A 145 -16.38 7.86 18.90
CA ILE A 145 -16.41 7.11 17.64
C ILE A 145 -16.34 8.06 16.44
N VAL A 146 -17.10 9.16 16.47
CA VAL A 146 -17.08 10.17 15.40
C VAL A 146 -15.69 10.78 15.25
N GLU A 147 -15.05 11.15 16.38
CA GLU A 147 -13.69 11.71 16.37
C GLU A 147 -12.69 10.74 15.73
N VAL A 148 -12.71 9.46 16.11
CA VAL A 148 -11.81 8.45 15.52
C VAL A 148 -12.06 8.24 14.04
N LEU A 149 -13.33 8.19 13.61
CA LEU A 149 -13.68 8.06 12.19
C LEU A 149 -13.22 9.27 11.36
N ASP A 150 -13.30 10.48 11.91
CA ASP A 150 -12.82 11.69 11.24
C ASP A 150 -11.30 11.69 11.10
N GLU A 151 -10.58 11.26 12.15
CA GLU A 151 -9.12 11.08 12.11
C GLU A 151 -8.70 10.02 11.08
N ASP A 152 -9.37 8.87 11.08
CA ASP A 152 -9.07 7.79 10.14
C ASP A 152 -9.32 8.22 8.70
N ARG A 153 -10.41 8.96 8.41
CA ARG A 153 -10.66 9.50 7.07
C ARG A 153 -9.50 10.37 6.56
N LEU A 154 -8.90 11.19 7.42
CA LEU A 154 -7.75 12.02 7.03
C LEU A 154 -6.51 11.18 6.74
N ARG A 155 -6.22 10.20 7.61
CA ARG A 155 -5.11 9.25 7.48
C ARG A 155 -5.21 8.45 6.18
N GLU A 156 -6.39 7.93 5.89
CA GLU A 156 -6.66 7.10 4.71
C GLU A 156 -6.46 7.87 3.40
N VAL A 157 -6.85 9.15 3.36
CA VAL A 157 -6.63 10.02 2.20
C VAL A 157 -5.14 10.21 1.95
N GLU A 158 -4.35 10.46 2.98
CA GLU A 158 -2.90 10.59 2.85
C GLU A 158 -2.27 9.28 2.33
N GLU A 159 -2.66 8.15 2.91
CA GLU A 159 -2.23 6.82 2.51
C GLU A 159 -2.56 6.48 1.05
N ASP A 160 -3.70 6.95 0.54
CA ASP A 160 -4.12 6.74 -0.84
C ASP A 160 -3.39 7.68 -1.80
N LEU A 161 -3.12 8.91 -1.39
CA LEU A 161 -2.28 9.85 -2.15
C LEU A 161 -0.86 9.32 -2.33
N GLN A 162 -0.26 8.79 -1.25
CA GLN A 162 1.05 8.16 -1.29
C GLN A 162 1.08 6.95 -2.24
N LEU A 163 0.08 6.07 -2.16
CA LEU A 163 -0.05 4.93 -3.08
C LEU A 163 -0.20 5.37 -4.54
N ASN A 164 -1.08 6.35 -4.79
CA ASN A 164 -1.34 6.89 -6.12
C ASN A 164 -0.10 7.56 -6.71
N LYS A 165 0.69 8.25 -5.90
CA LYS A 165 1.97 8.84 -6.32
C LYS A 165 2.95 7.74 -6.73
N MET A 166 3.11 6.70 -5.91
CA MET A 166 4.00 5.57 -6.24
C MET A 166 3.58 4.86 -7.53
N MET A 167 2.29 4.63 -7.73
CA MET A 167 1.76 4.02 -8.96
C MET A 167 2.07 4.87 -10.20
N ARG A 168 1.94 6.21 -10.11
CA ARG A 168 2.30 7.13 -11.20
C ARG A 168 3.80 7.15 -11.46
N ASP A 169 4.63 7.22 -10.42
CA ASP A 169 6.08 7.26 -10.57
C ASP A 169 6.63 5.98 -11.21
N LEU A 170 6.03 4.83 -10.90
CA LEU A 170 6.36 3.56 -11.54
C LEU A 170 5.86 3.49 -12.99
N GLY A 171 4.62 3.94 -13.26
CA GLY A 171 4.02 3.96 -14.60
C GLY A 171 4.67 4.96 -15.57
N VAL A 172 5.23 6.08 -15.09
CA VAL A 172 5.88 7.09 -15.94
C VAL A 172 7.28 6.64 -16.41
N LYS A 173 7.99 5.82 -15.63
CA LYS A 173 9.32 5.29 -16.02
C LYS A 173 9.27 4.41 -17.27
N GLN A 174 8.13 3.79 -17.57
CA GLN A 174 7.89 2.99 -18.79
C GLN A 174 8.02 3.80 -20.10
N SER A 175 7.70 5.11 -20.08
CA SER A 175 7.54 5.91 -21.30
C SER A 175 8.80 6.65 -21.77
N LYS A 176 9.82 6.81 -20.91
CA LYS A 176 10.97 7.69 -21.19
C LYS A 176 12.17 7.00 -21.86
N THR A 177 12.20 5.68 -22.00
CA THR A 177 13.29 4.96 -22.67
C THR A 177 13.12 4.79 -24.19
N LYS A 178 11.99 5.21 -24.78
CA LYS A 178 11.79 5.21 -26.24
C LYS A 178 11.75 6.61 -26.86
N ARG A 179 12.66 7.52 -26.48
CA ARG A 179 12.88 8.76 -27.27
C ARG A 179 14.35 9.17 -27.31
N LYS A 180 15.07 8.64 -28.31
CA LYS A 180 15.80 9.38 -29.38
C LYS A 180 17.05 8.61 -29.87
N SER A 181 17.01 8.16 -31.12
CA SER A 181 18.05 8.44 -32.14
C SER A 181 17.47 8.09 -33.52
N SER A 182 17.00 9.09 -34.27
CA SER A 182 17.76 9.69 -35.38
C SER A 182 18.44 8.67 -36.30
N ILE A 183 17.66 7.98 -37.13
CA ILE A 183 18.11 7.53 -38.45
C ILE A 183 17.13 8.09 -39.49
N SER A 184 17.10 9.42 -39.58
CA SER A 184 16.74 10.10 -40.81
C SER A 184 18.06 10.54 -41.46
N LYS A 185 18.21 10.24 -42.75
CA LYS A 185 19.34 10.56 -43.66
C LYS A 185 20.36 9.43 -43.87
N MET A 186 19.96 8.35 -44.54
CA MET A 186 20.93 7.56 -45.32
C MET A 186 20.43 7.05 -46.67
N PHE A 187 19.50 7.75 -47.32
CA PHE A 187 19.16 7.48 -48.73
C PHE A 187 18.88 8.78 -49.48
N ARG A 188 19.94 9.40 -50.02
CA ARG A 188 19.91 10.23 -51.23
C ARG A 188 21.33 10.65 -51.60
N ARG A 189 22.02 9.83 -52.40
CA ARG A 189 23.08 10.28 -53.30
C ARG A 189 23.43 9.17 -54.28
N ARG A 190 22.65 9.06 -55.37
CA ARG A 190 23.16 8.64 -56.67
C ARG A 190 22.16 8.99 -57.77
N SER A 191 22.33 10.17 -58.38
CA SER A 191 21.90 10.36 -59.77
C SER A 191 22.69 11.51 -60.42
N LYS A 192 23.23 11.18 -61.59
CA LYS A 192 23.74 12.04 -62.68
C LYS A 192 25.00 12.87 -62.43
N ARG A 193 26.15 12.29 -62.84
CA ARG A 193 27.07 12.98 -63.75
C ARG A 193 26.83 12.41 -65.15
N ARG A 194 26.40 13.25 -66.10
CA ARG A 194 26.65 13.05 -67.53
C ARG A 194 27.71 14.10 -67.91
N VAL A 195 28.79 13.61 -68.50
CA VAL A 195 29.79 14.36 -69.27
C VAL A 195 29.25 14.48 -70.69
N GLU A 196 29.52 15.63 -71.32
CA GLU A 196 29.37 16.03 -72.73
C GLU A 196 28.32 15.33 -73.61
#